data_AF-A0A9D7ZVS1-F1
#
_entry.id   AF-A0A9D7ZVS1-F1
#
_cell.length_a   1.000
_cell.length_b   1.000
_cell.length_c   1.000
_cell.angle_alpha   90.00
_cell.angle_beta   90.00
_cell.angle_gamma   90.00
#
_symmetry.space_group_name_H-M   'P 1'
#
loop_
_entity.id
_entity.type
_entity.pdbx_description
1 polymer ?
#
loop_
_entity_poly.entity_id
_entity_poly.type
_entity_poly.pdbx_seq_one_letter_code
_entity_poly.pdbx_strand_id
1 'polypeptide(L)'
;MYRLGIDLGSSYTKGVLVDENNQMIAFHCVKSGYNFKTAAKKIISHFAENYEIEYPVFTCGYGRDEIEEPYVSNSELSALSKSVYDIYNKACSIIDIGGQDTKFIQVNALGQVEKFKMNRKCAAGTGSFLEEIAFRLDITPEEFTKFAKEATEEVKINSFCTVFAVSEIIGLIKSGATLPNIIIGIYNSIVLRSFELSLFEDHLVITGGLPAMHPMIVSLFKNRYPDSDSPEHSQFLAAYGSVLLTSNNYQEGGINESS
;
A
#
# COMPACT_ATOMS: atom_id res chain seq x y z
N MET A 1 21.51 -13.97 10.47
CA MET A 1 21.07 -12.60 10.83
C MET A 1 20.09 -12.15 9.76
N TYR A 2 19.04 -11.42 10.13
CA TYR A 2 17.99 -11.01 9.21
C TYR A 2 17.95 -9.50 9.09
N ARG A 3 17.77 -9.00 7.87
CA ARG A 3 17.61 -7.56 7.63
C ARG A 3 16.15 -7.19 7.81
N LEU A 4 15.90 -6.04 8.43
CA LEU A 4 14.55 -5.57 8.72
C LEU A 4 14.21 -4.34 7.88
N GLY A 5 13.17 -4.47 7.05
CA GLY A 5 12.53 -3.36 6.36
C GLY A 5 11.32 -2.85 7.13
N ILE A 6 11.11 -1.53 7.21
CA ILE A 6 9.96 -0.91 7.87
C ILE A 6 9.35 0.20 7.02
N ASP A 7 8.10 0.03 6.58
CA ASP A 7 7.27 1.09 5.99
C ASP A 7 6.48 1.79 7.09
N LEU A 8 6.88 3.02 7.46
CA LEU A 8 6.17 3.87 8.42
C LEU A 8 5.07 4.68 7.71
N GLY A 9 4.03 4.00 7.24
CA GLY A 9 2.89 4.60 6.55
C GLY A 9 1.96 5.42 7.46
N SER A 10 1.17 6.32 6.90
CA SER A 10 0.30 7.25 7.67
C SER A 10 -0.74 6.56 8.58
N SER A 11 -1.25 5.40 8.17
CA SER A 11 -2.29 4.66 8.92
C SER A 11 -1.72 3.42 9.60
N TYR A 12 -0.83 2.70 8.91
CA TYR A 12 -0.23 1.46 9.37
C TYR A 12 1.27 1.44 9.10
N THR A 13 2.02 0.96 10.10
CA THR A 13 3.45 0.69 10.03
C THR A 13 3.63 -0.81 9.78
N LYS A 14 4.37 -1.16 8.73
CA LYS A 14 4.58 -2.56 8.31
C LYS A 14 6.05 -2.88 8.38
N GLY A 15 6.39 -4.02 8.94
CA GLY A 15 7.74 -4.56 8.94
C GLY A 15 7.82 -5.89 8.20
N VAL A 16 8.97 -6.13 7.57
CA VAL A 16 9.29 -7.39 6.90
C VAL A 16 10.73 -7.81 7.24
N LEU A 17 10.91 -9.06 7.64
CA LEU A 17 12.22 -9.68 7.77
C LEU A 17 12.63 -10.30 6.45
N VAL A 18 13.88 -10.04 6.04
CA VAL A 18 14.46 -10.51 4.80
C VAL A 18 15.74 -11.29 5.10
N ASP A 19 15.85 -12.49 4.56
CA ASP A 19 17.06 -13.32 4.70
C ASP A 19 18.20 -12.88 3.75
N GLU A 20 19.32 -13.58 3.81
CA GLU A 20 20.49 -13.38 2.93
C GLU A 20 20.23 -13.66 1.45
N ASN A 21 19.19 -14.44 1.12
CA ASN A 21 18.77 -14.77 -0.24
C ASN A 21 17.68 -13.83 -0.77
N ASN A 22 17.50 -12.69 -0.10
CA ASN A 22 16.45 -11.70 -0.37
C ASN A 22 15.02 -12.27 -0.27
N GLN A 23 14.79 -13.34 0.48
CA GLN A 23 13.45 -13.88 0.69
C GLN A 23 12.77 -13.20 1.87
N MET A 24 11.48 -12.85 1.71
CA MET A 24 10.66 -12.35 2.81
C MET A 24 10.27 -13.52 3.74
N ILE A 25 10.69 -13.46 5.00
CA ILE A 25 10.54 -14.57 5.95
C ILE A 25 9.38 -14.37 6.93
N ALA A 26 9.18 -13.14 7.37
CA ALA A 26 8.15 -12.81 8.34
C ALA A 26 7.63 -11.39 8.14
N PHE A 27 6.37 -11.17 8.49
CA PHE A 27 5.63 -9.94 8.26
C PHE A 27 4.93 -9.51 9.54
N HIS A 28 4.92 -8.22 9.85
CA HIS A 28 4.18 -7.70 10.98
C HIS A 28 3.64 -6.31 10.69
N CYS A 29 2.40 -6.03 11.09
CA CYS A 29 1.73 -4.76 10.81
C CYS A 29 1.04 -4.25 12.07
N VAL A 30 1.23 -2.97 12.36
CA VAL A 30 0.60 -2.28 13.49
C VAL A 30 0.01 -0.95 13.03
N LYS A 31 -1.03 -0.46 13.72
CA LYS A 31 -1.50 0.91 13.50
C LYS A 31 -0.38 1.90 13.84
N SER A 32 -0.11 2.85 12.94
CA SER A 32 0.93 3.87 13.15
C SER A 32 0.59 4.80 14.31
N GLY A 33 -0.69 5.14 14.46
CA GLY A 33 -1.14 6.11 15.46
C GLY A 33 -0.49 7.48 15.25
N TYR A 34 -0.36 8.25 16.33
CA TYR A 34 0.23 9.59 16.30
C TYR A 34 1.76 9.59 16.52
N ASN A 35 2.33 8.47 16.96
CA ASN A 35 3.75 8.37 17.33
C ASN A 35 4.41 7.23 16.57
N PHE A 36 5.04 7.57 15.45
CA PHE A 36 5.75 6.64 14.58
C PHE A 36 6.89 5.90 15.31
N LYS A 37 7.61 6.55 16.23
CA LYS A 37 8.68 5.89 17.01
C LYS A 37 8.15 4.73 17.84
N THR A 38 6.98 4.90 18.45
CA THR A 38 6.31 3.82 19.21
C THR A 38 5.87 2.69 18.29
N ALA A 39 5.33 3.00 17.10
CA ALA A 39 4.95 1.98 16.12
C ALA A 39 6.16 1.20 15.60
N ALA A 40 7.26 1.90 15.28
CA ALA A 40 8.53 1.31 14.87
C ALA A 40 9.10 0.37 15.94
N LYS A 41 9.13 0.81 17.20
CA LYS A 41 9.55 -0.03 18.34
C LYS A 41 8.74 -1.31 18.44
N LYS A 42 7.42 -1.25 18.27
CA LYS A 42 6.56 -2.46 18.29
C LYS A 42 6.93 -3.44 17.18
N ILE A 43 7.19 -2.95 15.96
CA ILE A 43 7.67 -3.78 14.85
C ILE A 43 9.00 -4.44 15.20
N ILE A 44 9.99 -3.66 15.66
CA ILE A 44 11.33 -4.17 15.98
C ILE A 44 11.26 -5.19 17.11
N SER A 45 10.56 -4.89 18.20
CA SER A 45 10.41 -5.80 19.34
C SER A 45 9.73 -7.11 18.93
N HIS A 46 8.68 -7.07 18.11
CA HIS A 46 7.99 -8.27 17.64
C HIS A 46 8.94 -9.23 16.91
N PHE A 47 9.83 -8.70 16.05
CA PHE A 47 10.80 -9.53 15.35
C PHE A 47 11.98 -9.94 16.23
N ALA A 48 12.47 -9.06 17.10
CA ALA A 48 13.57 -9.33 18.01
C ALA A 48 13.26 -10.44 19.05
N GLU A 49 11.97 -10.74 19.29
CA GLU A 49 11.56 -11.87 20.13
C GLU A 49 12.03 -13.23 19.60
N ASN A 50 12.13 -13.38 18.27
CA ASN A 50 12.39 -14.68 17.62
C ASN A 50 13.56 -14.65 16.64
N TYR A 51 14.08 -13.47 16.28
CA TYR A 51 15.07 -13.30 15.23
C TYR A 51 16.17 -12.32 15.66
N GLU A 52 17.41 -12.61 15.24
CA GLU A 52 18.52 -11.67 15.35
C GLU A 52 18.50 -10.69 14.17
N ILE A 53 18.17 -9.43 14.47
CA ILE A 53 18.05 -8.35 13.48
C ILE A 53 19.43 -7.74 13.24
N GLU A 54 19.81 -7.66 11.96
CA GLU A 54 20.96 -6.90 11.49
C GLU A 54 20.62 -5.41 11.37
N TYR A 55 21.52 -4.56 11.86
CA TYR A 55 21.41 -3.11 11.74
C TYR A 55 22.35 -2.58 10.65
N PRO A 56 22.00 -1.47 9.97
CA PRO A 56 20.84 -0.61 10.22
C PRO A 56 19.51 -1.23 9.73
N VAL A 57 18.39 -0.81 10.30
CA VAL A 57 17.06 -1.12 9.73
C VAL A 57 16.79 -0.24 8.51
N PHE A 58 16.01 -0.73 7.55
CA PHE A 58 15.76 -0.04 6.28
C PHE A 58 14.34 0.54 6.26
N THR A 59 14.23 1.86 6.36
CA THR A 59 12.92 2.51 6.50
C THR A 59 12.42 3.15 5.20
N CYS A 60 11.11 3.25 5.07
CA CYS A 60 10.44 4.09 4.07
C CYS A 60 9.09 4.59 4.61
N GLY A 61 8.28 5.21 3.75
CA GLY A 61 6.95 5.71 4.11
C GLY A 61 6.98 7.14 4.67
N TYR A 62 5.86 7.53 5.27
CA TYR A 62 5.60 8.90 5.74
C TYR A 62 6.47 9.28 6.95
N GLY A 63 6.57 8.38 7.92
CA GLY A 63 7.36 8.55 9.14
C GLY A 63 8.76 7.92 9.04
N ARG A 64 9.33 7.78 7.85
CA ARG A 64 10.58 7.00 7.61
C ARG A 64 11.78 7.40 8.48
N ASP A 65 11.82 8.64 8.94
CA ASP A 65 12.91 9.19 9.76
C ASP A 65 12.58 9.17 11.27
N GLU A 66 11.39 8.69 11.65
CA GLU A 66 10.88 8.65 13.01
C GLU A 66 11.18 7.32 13.71
N ILE A 67 12.46 7.02 13.87
CA ILE A 67 12.97 5.83 14.54
C ILE A 67 14.17 6.15 15.42
N GLU A 68 14.39 5.38 16.49
CA GLU A 68 15.50 5.58 17.44
C GLU A 68 16.72 4.69 17.13
N GLU A 69 16.51 3.51 16.56
CA GLU A 69 17.58 2.59 16.18
C GLU A 69 18.37 3.08 14.94
N PRO A 70 19.61 2.61 14.71
CA PRO A 70 20.35 2.90 13.47
C PRO A 70 19.54 2.49 12.24
N TYR A 71 19.37 3.42 11.29
CA TYR A 71 18.51 3.22 10.13
C TYR A 71 19.06 3.83 8.84
N VAL A 72 18.58 3.31 7.71
CA VAL A 72 18.75 3.89 6.38
C VAL A 72 17.38 4.23 5.81
N SER A 73 17.18 5.51 5.51
CA SER A 73 15.92 6.07 5.01
C SER A 73 15.85 6.02 3.49
N ASN A 74 14.78 5.43 2.95
CA ASN A 74 14.54 5.29 1.52
C ASN A 74 13.23 5.96 1.10
N SER A 75 13.16 6.37 -0.16
CA SER A 75 11.91 6.78 -0.79
C SER A 75 10.97 5.57 -0.95
N GLU A 76 9.72 5.70 -0.49
CA GLU A 76 8.67 4.69 -0.68
C GLU A 76 8.45 4.38 -2.17
N LEU A 77 8.56 5.39 -3.05
CA LEU A 77 8.41 5.20 -4.50
C LEU A 77 9.51 4.30 -5.07
N SER A 78 10.76 4.56 -4.67
CA SER A 78 11.91 3.75 -5.10
C SER A 78 11.84 2.35 -4.53
N ALA A 79 11.39 2.22 -3.28
CA ALA A 79 11.26 0.94 -2.61
C ALA A 79 10.21 0.07 -3.30
N LEU A 80 9.00 0.61 -3.54
CA LEU A 80 7.96 -0.09 -4.30
C LEU A 80 8.42 -0.47 -5.71
N SER A 81 9.06 0.46 -6.43
CA SER A 81 9.63 0.18 -7.75
C SER A 81 10.60 -0.99 -7.71
N LYS A 82 11.50 -0.99 -6.73
CA LYS A 82 12.54 -2.03 -6.59
C LYS A 82 11.94 -3.40 -6.26
N SER A 83 11.01 -3.48 -5.30
CA SER A 83 10.40 -4.77 -4.91
C SER A 83 9.47 -5.34 -5.97
N VAL A 84 8.70 -4.50 -6.66
CA VAL A 84 7.86 -4.95 -7.77
C VAL A 84 8.72 -5.44 -8.93
N TYR A 85 9.79 -4.71 -9.28
CA TYR A 85 10.70 -5.15 -10.33
C TYR A 85 11.44 -6.45 -9.96
N ASP A 86 11.79 -6.64 -8.69
CA ASP A 86 12.40 -7.89 -8.19
C ASP A 86 11.48 -9.11 -8.39
N ILE A 87 10.17 -8.94 -8.21
CA ILE A 87 9.17 -10.01 -8.37
C ILE A 87 8.89 -10.32 -9.85
N TYR A 88 8.72 -9.29 -10.69
CA TYR A 88 8.22 -9.47 -12.06
C TYR A 88 9.29 -9.36 -13.16
N ASN A 89 10.45 -8.77 -12.85
CA ASN A 89 11.58 -8.53 -13.76
C ASN A 89 11.19 -7.91 -15.11
N LYS A 90 10.25 -6.96 -15.10
CA LYS A 90 9.79 -6.24 -16.28
C LYS A 90 9.29 -4.84 -15.93
N ALA A 91 9.25 -3.96 -16.93
CA ALA A 91 8.58 -2.66 -16.84
C ALA A 91 7.09 -2.85 -16.52
N CYS A 92 6.55 -1.98 -15.68
CA CYS A 92 5.14 -2.04 -15.27
C CYS A 92 4.66 -0.72 -14.66
N SER A 93 3.35 -0.58 -14.59
CA SER A 93 2.70 0.45 -13.78
C SER A 93 2.34 -0.11 -12.40
N ILE A 94 2.51 0.69 -11.34
CA ILE A 94 2.09 0.36 -9.98
C ILE A 94 0.98 1.32 -9.55
N ILE A 95 -0.09 0.78 -8.97
CA ILE A 95 -1.09 1.52 -8.20
C ILE A 95 -0.98 1.11 -6.72
N ASP A 96 -0.49 2.02 -5.89
CA ASP A 96 -0.43 1.88 -4.44
C ASP A 96 -1.59 2.65 -3.80
N ILE A 97 -2.52 1.95 -3.17
CA ILE A 97 -3.66 2.57 -2.49
C ILE A 97 -3.49 2.46 -0.97
N GLY A 98 -3.02 3.55 -0.39
CA GLY A 98 -2.79 3.70 1.04
C GLY A 98 -4.01 4.25 1.79
N GLY A 99 -3.78 4.60 3.05
CA GLY A 99 -4.81 5.20 3.91
C GLY A 99 -5.14 6.65 3.53
N GLN A 100 -4.11 7.47 3.27
CA GLN A 100 -4.29 8.91 3.00
C GLN A 100 -3.92 9.33 1.58
N ASP A 101 -3.28 8.46 0.80
CA ASP A 101 -2.94 8.74 -0.58
C ASP A 101 -3.08 7.54 -1.50
N THR A 102 -3.20 7.84 -2.79
CA THR A 102 -3.11 6.88 -3.88
C THR A 102 -1.96 7.30 -4.79
N LYS A 103 -1.08 6.37 -5.14
CA LYS A 103 0.10 6.62 -5.97
C LYS A 103 0.03 5.80 -7.25
N PHE A 104 0.36 6.46 -8.35
CA PHE A 104 0.72 5.82 -9.60
C PHE A 104 2.23 5.93 -9.78
N ILE A 105 2.89 4.83 -10.11
CA ILE A 105 4.33 4.76 -10.37
C ILE A 105 4.54 4.02 -11.70
N GLN A 106 5.28 4.63 -12.61
CA GLN A 106 5.76 3.98 -13.82
C GLN A 106 7.17 3.48 -13.58
N VAL A 107 7.37 2.17 -13.74
CA VAL A 107 8.65 1.48 -13.57
C VAL A 107 9.21 1.13 -14.95
N ASN A 108 10.43 1.58 -15.23
CA ASN A 108 11.08 1.28 -16.50
C ASN A 108 11.70 -0.13 -16.54
N ALA A 109 12.27 -0.50 -17.69
CA ALA A 109 12.93 -1.80 -17.90
C ALA A 109 14.21 -2.01 -17.04
N LEU A 110 14.65 -1.01 -16.27
CA LEU A 110 15.76 -1.10 -15.32
C LEU A 110 15.28 -1.17 -13.87
N GLY A 111 13.97 -1.24 -13.62
CA GLY A 111 13.39 -1.25 -12.28
C GLY A 111 13.40 0.10 -11.57
N GLN A 112 13.61 1.19 -12.30
CA GLN A 112 13.66 2.55 -11.77
C GLN A 112 12.33 3.28 -12.01
N VAL A 113 12.04 4.24 -11.12
CA VAL A 113 10.88 5.13 -11.27
C VAL A 113 11.13 6.09 -12.45
N GLU A 114 10.37 5.92 -13.52
CA GLU A 114 10.40 6.82 -14.68
C GLU A 114 9.46 8.03 -14.48
N LYS A 115 8.28 7.77 -13.92
CA LYS A 115 7.25 8.78 -13.68
C LYS A 115 6.41 8.38 -12.49
N PHE A 116 5.90 9.37 -11.77
CA PHE A 116 4.91 9.12 -10.73
C PHE A 116 3.84 10.21 -10.70
N LYS A 117 2.68 9.86 -10.17
CA LYS A 117 1.60 10.78 -9.82
C LYS A 117 1.00 10.35 -8.49
N MET A 118 0.46 11.31 -7.76
CA MET A 118 -0.02 11.04 -6.41
C MET A 118 -1.19 11.94 -6.07
N ASN A 119 -2.23 11.35 -5.50
CA ASN A 119 -3.35 12.07 -4.92
C ASN A 119 -3.24 12.05 -3.39
N ARG A 120 -2.72 13.14 -2.80
CA ARG A 120 -2.67 13.33 -1.32
C ARG A 120 -3.69 14.32 -0.77
N LYS A 121 -4.27 15.16 -1.63
CA LYS A 121 -5.13 16.29 -1.19
C LYS A 121 -6.59 15.90 -1.03
N CYS A 122 -6.97 14.72 -1.54
CA CYS A 122 -8.34 14.28 -1.59
C CYS A 122 -8.41 12.84 -1.05
N ALA A 123 -9.26 12.63 -0.05
CA ALA A 123 -9.54 11.30 0.51
C ALA A 123 -10.16 10.35 -0.52
N ALA A 124 -10.81 10.88 -1.56
CA ALA A 124 -11.38 10.08 -2.62
C ALA A 124 -10.34 9.13 -3.24
N GLY A 125 -10.66 7.83 -3.21
CA GLY A 125 -9.77 6.79 -3.72
C GLY A 125 -8.77 6.24 -2.70
N THR A 126 -8.85 6.60 -1.42
CA THR A 126 -7.94 6.13 -0.36
C THR A 126 -8.69 5.42 0.77
N GLY A 127 -7.97 4.84 1.73
CA GLY A 127 -8.57 4.22 2.91
C GLY A 127 -9.40 5.17 3.78
N SER A 128 -9.00 6.45 3.89
CA SER A 128 -9.75 7.44 4.67
C SER A 128 -11.12 7.76 4.09
N PHE A 129 -11.33 7.58 2.78
CA PHE A 129 -12.68 7.63 2.19
C PHE A 129 -13.54 6.48 2.69
N LEU A 130 -12.98 5.27 2.77
CA LEU A 130 -13.69 4.11 3.30
C LEU A 130 -14.00 4.29 4.80
N GLU A 131 -13.05 4.82 5.58
CA GLU A 131 -13.22 5.09 7.02
C GLU A 131 -14.34 6.11 7.28
N GLU A 132 -14.41 7.22 6.54
CA GLU A 132 -15.49 8.21 6.70
C GLU A 132 -16.85 7.62 6.33
N ILE A 133 -16.93 6.82 5.27
CA ILE A 133 -18.20 6.17 4.90
C ILE A 133 -18.60 5.14 5.95
N ALA A 134 -17.65 4.33 6.43
CA ALA A 134 -17.88 3.34 7.47
C ALA A 134 -18.49 4.00 8.73
N PHE A 135 -17.87 5.10 9.17
CA PHE A 135 -18.37 5.89 10.29
C PHE A 135 -19.81 6.40 10.07
N ARG A 136 -20.14 6.85 8.85
CA ARG A 136 -21.48 7.37 8.51
C ARG A 136 -22.54 6.30 8.39
N LEU A 137 -22.15 5.09 8.01
CA LEU A 137 -23.04 3.93 7.89
C LEU A 137 -23.13 3.12 9.19
N ASP A 138 -22.43 3.54 10.24
CA ASP A 138 -22.35 2.86 11.54
C ASP A 138 -21.88 1.40 11.41
N ILE A 139 -20.84 1.20 10.60
CA ILE A 139 -20.16 -0.10 10.43
C ILE A 139 -18.64 0.11 10.50
N THR A 140 -17.90 -0.95 10.73
CA THR A 140 -16.43 -0.95 10.69
C THR A 140 -15.93 -1.14 9.26
N PRO A 141 -14.73 -0.60 8.90
CA PRO A 141 -14.12 -0.90 7.61
C PRO A 141 -14.02 -2.40 7.33
N GLU A 142 -13.65 -3.20 8.34
CA GLU A 142 -13.51 -4.65 8.23
C GLU A 142 -14.82 -5.35 7.82
N GLU A 143 -15.98 -4.82 8.23
CA GLU A 143 -17.28 -5.35 7.84
C GLU A 143 -17.61 -5.14 6.35
N PHE A 144 -16.98 -4.17 5.67
CA PHE A 144 -17.22 -3.93 4.24
C PHE A 144 -16.97 -5.19 3.42
N THR A 145 -15.87 -5.90 3.69
CA THR A 145 -15.49 -7.10 2.94
C THR A 145 -16.53 -8.22 3.11
N LYS A 146 -17.22 -8.28 4.26
CA LYS A 146 -18.30 -9.24 4.50
C LYS A 146 -19.53 -8.87 3.67
N PHE A 147 -20.01 -7.64 3.80
CA PHE A 147 -21.21 -7.18 3.08
C PHE A 147 -21.01 -7.18 1.57
N ALA A 148 -19.84 -6.82 1.07
CA ALA A 148 -19.56 -6.76 -0.36
C ALA A 148 -19.78 -8.11 -1.07
N LYS A 149 -19.56 -9.24 -0.37
CA LYS A 149 -19.79 -10.59 -0.92
C LYS A 149 -21.26 -10.92 -1.15
N GLU A 150 -22.17 -10.21 -0.48
CA GLU A 150 -23.61 -10.39 -0.59
C GLU A 150 -24.22 -9.54 -1.70
N ALA A 151 -23.41 -8.74 -2.39
CA ALA A 151 -23.89 -7.85 -3.42
C ALA A 151 -24.40 -8.63 -4.64
N THR A 152 -25.57 -8.23 -5.13
CA THR A 152 -26.25 -8.85 -6.27
C THR A 152 -26.21 -7.96 -7.52
N GLU A 153 -25.97 -6.66 -7.35
CA GLU A 153 -25.86 -5.71 -8.43
C GLU A 153 -24.88 -4.58 -8.09
N GLU A 154 -24.43 -3.86 -9.11
CA GLU A 154 -23.58 -2.69 -8.94
C GLU A 154 -24.43 -1.42 -8.81
N VAL A 155 -24.17 -0.64 -7.75
CA VAL A 155 -24.72 0.72 -7.61
C VAL A 155 -23.64 1.72 -7.97
N LYS A 156 -23.95 2.64 -8.89
CA LYS A 156 -22.99 3.68 -9.28
C LYS A 156 -22.98 4.83 -8.28
N ILE A 157 -21.79 5.19 -7.80
CA ILE A 157 -21.52 6.41 -7.02
C ILE A 157 -20.80 7.40 -7.92
N ASN A 158 -21.43 8.54 -8.19
CA ASN A 158 -20.92 9.54 -9.14
C ASN A 158 -20.07 10.61 -8.47
N SER A 159 -20.27 10.83 -7.17
CA SER A 159 -19.57 11.85 -6.40
C SER A 159 -18.18 11.37 -6.01
N PHE A 160 -17.15 12.06 -6.49
CA PHE A 160 -15.78 11.83 -6.03
C PHE A 160 -15.47 12.51 -4.70
N CYS A 161 -16.10 13.64 -4.38
CA CYS A 161 -15.89 14.30 -3.08
C CYS A 161 -16.49 13.46 -1.96
N THR A 162 -15.71 13.05 -0.97
CA THR A 162 -16.16 12.25 0.19
C THR A 162 -17.42 12.83 0.84
N VAL A 163 -17.50 14.15 0.99
CA VAL A 163 -18.66 14.84 1.57
C VAL A 163 -19.94 14.62 0.75
N PHE A 164 -19.83 14.71 -0.57
CA PHE A 164 -20.98 14.50 -1.47
C PHE A 164 -21.29 13.02 -1.67
N ALA A 165 -20.27 12.15 -1.70
CA ALA A 165 -20.44 10.71 -1.78
C ALA A 165 -21.27 10.17 -0.62
N VAL A 166 -21.02 10.63 0.62
CA VAL A 166 -21.86 10.26 1.77
C VAL A 166 -23.31 10.66 1.54
N SER A 167 -23.55 11.87 1.04
CA SER A 167 -24.92 12.35 0.78
C SER A 167 -25.62 11.53 -0.31
N GLU A 168 -24.90 11.19 -1.38
CA GLU A 168 -25.37 10.32 -2.46
C GLU A 168 -25.70 8.91 -1.95
N ILE A 169 -24.82 8.31 -1.14
CA ILE A 169 -25.02 7.00 -0.52
C ILE A 169 -26.30 6.98 0.33
N ILE A 170 -26.52 8.00 1.18
CA ILE A 170 -27.74 8.08 1.98
C ILE A 170 -28.99 8.22 1.08
N GLY A 171 -28.89 8.94 -0.04
CA GLY A 171 -29.95 9.03 -1.04
C GLY A 171 -30.27 7.68 -1.70
N LEU A 172 -29.25 6.89 -2.03
CA LEU A 172 -29.38 5.54 -2.59
C LEU A 172 -30.06 4.58 -1.61
N ILE A 173 -29.66 4.62 -0.33
CA ILE A 173 -30.31 3.82 0.74
C ILE A 173 -31.80 4.17 0.83
N LYS A 174 -32.14 5.47 0.84
CA LYS A 174 -33.54 5.92 0.87
C LYS A 174 -34.33 5.50 -0.37
N SER A 175 -33.65 5.29 -1.49
CA SER A 175 -34.24 4.81 -2.76
C SER A 175 -34.31 3.29 -2.85
N GLY A 176 -33.92 2.57 -1.79
CA GLY A 176 -34.04 1.11 -1.69
C GLY A 176 -32.78 0.33 -2.07
N ALA A 177 -31.65 0.99 -2.35
CA ALA A 177 -30.40 0.30 -2.60
C ALA A 177 -29.92 -0.41 -1.33
N THR A 178 -29.45 -1.65 -1.47
CA THR A 178 -28.94 -2.45 -0.35
C THR A 178 -27.52 -2.02 0.01
N LEU A 179 -27.15 -2.19 1.28
CA LEU A 179 -25.79 -1.90 1.76
C LEU A 179 -24.70 -2.70 1.00
N PRO A 180 -24.86 -4.02 0.73
CA PRO A 180 -23.95 -4.77 -0.14
C PRO A 180 -23.72 -4.12 -1.51
N ASN A 181 -24.80 -3.74 -2.22
CA ASN A 181 -24.71 -3.17 -3.56
C ASN A 181 -24.05 -1.79 -3.55
N ILE A 182 -24.30 -0.99 -2.50
CA ILE A 182 -23.61 0.28 -2.27
C ILE A 182 -22.11 0.08 -2.04
N ILE A 183 -21.72 -0.91 -1.25
CA ILE A 183 -20.30 -1.17 -0.94
C ILE A 183 -19.51 -1.54 -2.20
N ILE A 184 -20.08 -2.31 -3.12
CA ILE A 184 -19.47 -2.53 -4.44
C ILE A 184 -19.29 -1.22 -5.19
N GLY A 185 -20.31 -0.34 -5.17
CA GLY A 185 -20.22 0.99 -5.74
C GLY A 185 -19.09 1.84 -5.16
N ILE A 186 -18.89 1.76 -3.85
CA ILE A 186 -17.80 2.43 -3.14
C ILE A 186 -16.45 1.90 -3.65
N TYR A 187 -16.26 0.58 -3.68
CA TYR A 187 -15.02 -0.02 -4.20
C TYR A 187 -14.78 0.35 -5.66
N ASN A 188 -15.80 0.32 -6.51
CA ASN A 188 -15.68 0.74 -7.90
C ASN A 188 -15.29 2.21 -8.04
N SER A 189 -15.82 3.10 -7.20
CA SER A 189 -15.41 4.51 -7.23
C SER A 189 -13.93 4.70 -6.89
N ILE A 190 -13.38 3.89 -5.95
CA ILE A 190 -11.96 3.89 -5.60
C ILE A 190 -11.10 3.38 -6.77
N VAL A 191 -11.52 2.28 -7.40
CA VAL A 191 -10.84 1.73 -8.58
C VAL A 191 -10.83 2.77 -9.70
N LEU A 192 -11.99 3.32 -10.08
CA LEU A 192 -12.11 4.33 -11.12
C LEU A 192 -11.22 5.54 -10.85
N ARG A 193 -11.16 6.00 -9.59
CA ARG A 193 -10.30 7.12 -9.21
C ARG A 193 -8.81 6.84 -9.44
N SER A 194 -8.39 5.59 -9.33
CA SER A 194 -7.01 5.18 -9.62
C SER A 194 -6.69 5.24 -11.12
N PHE A 195 -7.64 4.89 -11.99
CA PHE A 195 -7.50 5.01 -13.45
C PHE A 195 -7.43 6.48 -13.93
N GLU A 196 -7.94 7.42 -13.14
CA GLU A 196 -7.84 8.85 -13.47
C GLU A 196 -6.44 9.43 -13.22
N LEU A 197 -5.58 8.74 -12.47
CA LEU A 197 -4.22 9.21 -12.21
C LEU A 197 -3.38 9.22 -13.50
N SER A 198 -3.34 8.10 -14.23
CA SER A 198 -2.55 7.97 -15.45
C SER A 198 -3.10 6.86 -16.33
N LEU A 199 -2.66 6.85 -17.59
CA LEU A 199 -2.70 5.64 -18.38
C LEU A 199 -1.65 4.66 -17.84
N PHE A 200 -2.00 3.37 -17.86
CA PHE A 200 -1.14 2.28 -17.42
C PHE A 200 -0.46 1.64 -18.62
N GLU A 201 0.79 1.22 -18.44
CA GLU A 201 1.49 0.34 -19.37
C GLU A 201 0.97 -1.10 -19.25
N ASP A 202 1.45 -1.99 -20.14
CA ASP A 202 0.91 -3.33 -20.38
C ASP A 202 0.65 -4.13 -19.10
N HIS A 203 1.53 -4.06 -18.09
CA HIS A 203 1.33 -4.76 -16.81
C HIS A 203 1.06 -3.79 -15.66
N LEU A 204 -0.01 -4.04 -14.89
CA LEU A 204 -0.40 -3.24 -13.74
C LEU A 204 -0.26 -4.01 -12.43
N VAL A 205 0.50 -3.49 -11.47
CA VAL A 205 0.66 -4.08 -10.14
C VAL A 205 -0.09 -3.26 -9.10
N ILE A 206 -0.97 -3.90 -8.34
CA ILE A 206 -1.79 -3.26 -7.31
C ILE A 206 -1.19 -3.58 -5.94
N THR A 207 -1.01 -2.56 -5.13
CA THR A 207 -0.42 -2.66 -3.80
C THR A 207 -1.09 -1.69 -2.82
N GLY A 208 -0.61 -1.67 -1.58
CA GLY A 208 -1.09 -0.82 -0.51
C GLY A 208 -1.99 -1.55 0.48
N GLY A 209 -2.23 -0.90 1.62
CA GLY A 209 -3.01 -1.48 2.71
C GLY A 209 -4.48 -1.69 2.37
N LEU A 210 -5.07 -0.80 1.56
CA LEU A 210 -6.50 -0.86 1.27
C LEU A 210 -6.86 -2.09 0.41
N PRO A 211 -6.18 -2.40 -0.72
CA PRO A 211 -6.45 -3.62 -1.49
C PRO A 211 -6.14 -4.90 -0.69
N ALA A 212 -5.16 -4.85 0.21
CA ALA A 212 -4.84 -5.98 1.08
C ALA A 212 -5.96 -6.27 2.11
N MET A 213 -6.59 -5.24 2.67
CA MET A 213 -7.72 -5.39 3.59
C MET A 213 -9.06 -5.67 2.88
N HIS A 214 -9.18 -5.22 1.62
CA HIS A 214 -10.37 -5.38 0.79
C HIS A 214 -10.03 -6.01 -0.58
N PRO A 215 -9.81 -7.35 -0.62
CA PRO A 215 -9.38 -8.05 -1.85
C PRO A 215 -10.33 -7.93 -3.04
N MET A 216 -11.59 -7.56 -2.78
CA MET A 216 -12.54 -7.28 -3.84
C MET A 216 -12.12 -6.09 -4.72
N ILE A 217 -11.39 -5.12 -4.17
CA ILE A 217 -10.80 -4.02 -4.95
C ILE A 217 -9.84 -4.58 -6.02
N VAL A 218 -9.00 -5.56 -5.66
CA VAL A 218 -8.11 -6.25 -6.61
C VAL A 218 -8.92 -6.96 -7.70
N SER A 219 -10.02 -7.62 -7.32
CA SER A 219 -10.91 -8.29 -8.29
C SER A 219 -11.53 -7.31 -9.28
N LEU A 220 -11.95 -6.14 -8.80
CA LEU A 220 -12.52 -5.08 -9.63
C LEU A 220 -11.48 -4.45 -10.57
N PHE A 221 -10.23 -4.28 -10.11
CA PHE A 221 -9.13 -3.94 -11.01
C PHE A 221 -8.94 -4.99 -12.08
N LYS A 222 -8.88 -6.29 -11.72
CA LYS A 222 -8.68 -7.40 -12.67
C LYS A 222 -9.78 -7.46 -13.73
N ASN A 223 -11.03 -7.21 -13.33
CA ASN A 223 -12.16 -7.15 -14.25
C ASN A 223 -12.03 -5.99 -15.25
N ARG A 224 -11.46 -4.86 -14.83
CA ARG A 224 -11.31 -3.66 -15.65
C ARG A 224 -10.01 -3.63 -16.45
N TYR A 225 -8.96 -4.26 -15.95
CA TYR A 225 -7.62 -4.32 -16.53
C TYR A 225 -7.10 -5.76 -16.39
N PRO A 226 -7.36 -6.64 -17.39
CA PRO A 226 -7.05 -8.06 -17.27
C PRO A 226 -5.58 -8.40 -17.04
N ASP A 227 -4.62 -7.56 -17.45
CA ASP A 227 -3.19 -7.74 -17.15
C ASP A 227 -2.77 -7.02 -15.84
N SER A 228 -3.69 -6.88 -14.90
CA SER A 228 -3.37 -6.45 -13.55
C SER A 228 -3.07 -7.64 -12.63
N ASP A 229 -2.22 -7.42 -11.64
CA ASP A 229 -1.92 -8.40 -10.59
C ASP A 229 -1.76 -7.72 -9.23
N SER A 230 -1.89 -8.48 -8.14
CA SER A 230 -1.54 -8.07 -6.78
C SER A 230 -0.78 -9.22 -6.13
N PRO A 231 0.54 -9.11 -5.95
CA PRO A 231 1.32 -10.18 -5.35
C PRO A 231 0.89 -10.44 -3.90
N GLU A 232 1.16 -11.65 -3.41
CA GLU A 232 0.96 -11.96 -2.00
C GLU A 232 1.75 -11.00 -1.12
N HIS A 233 1.17 -10.66 0.04
CA HIS A 233 1.76 -9.69 0.96
C HIS A 233 2.05 -8.30 0.33
N SER A 234 1.31 -7.89 -0.71
CA SER A 234 1.54 -6.63 -1.44
C SER A 234 1.72 -5.40 -0.54
N GLN A 235 0.96 -5.28 0.54
CA GLN A 235 1.08 -4.17 1.51
C GLN A 235 2.46 -4.02 2.19
N PHE A 236 3.33 -5.04 2.11
CA PHE A 236 4.68 -5.06 2.68
C PHE A 236 5.77 -4.73 1.65
N LEU A 237 5.43 -4.57 0.37
CA LEU A 237 6.43 -4.40 -0.69
C LEU A 237 7.27 -3.14 -0.58
N ALA A 238 6.74 -2.06 0.01
CA ALA A 238 7.53 -0.87 0.28
C ALA A 238 8.62 -1.17 1.33
N ALA A 239 8.26 -1.88 2.41
CA ALA A 239 9.22 -2.31 3.42
C ALA A 239 10.24 -3.32 2.87
N TYR A 240 9.82 -4.22 1.98
CA TYR A 240 10.73 -5.17 1.34
C TYR A 240 11.73 -4.44 0.42
N GLY A 241 11.21 -3.53 -0.40
CA GLY A 241 12.01 -2.75 -1.32
C GLY A 241 13.06 -1.86 -0.66
N SER A 242 12.80 -1.36 0.55
CA SER A 242 13.79 -0.56 1.30
C SER A 242 15.04 -1.38 1.65
N VAL A 243 14.87 -2.68 1.97
CA VAL A 243 16.00 -3.60 2.18
C VAL A 243 16.77 -3.83 0.87
N LEU A 244 16.06 -4.07 -0.23
CA LEU A 244 16.67 -4.36 -1.52
C LEU A 244 17.46 -3.18 -2.11
N LEU A 245 17.00 -1.95 -1.92
CA LEU A 245 17.66 -0.76 -2.45
C LEU A 245 19.08 -0.60 -1.90
N THR A 246 19.28 -0.89 -0.62
CA THR A 246 20.58 -0.68 0.04
C THR A 246 21.53 -1.86 -0.13
N SER A 247 20.98 -3.05 -0.41
CA SER A 247 21.76 -4.26 -0.72
C SER A 247 22.69 -4.09 -1.92
N ASN A 248 22.24 -3.34 -2.94
CA ASN A 248 23.04 -3.09 -4.14
C ASN A 248 24.17 -2.06 -3.90
N ASN A 249 23.97 -1.11 -2.97
CA ASN A 249 25.00 -0.11 -2.64
C ASN A 249 26.06 -0.65 -1.68
N TYR A 250 25.73 -1.65 -0.85
CA TYR A 250 26.71 -2.28 0.04
C TYR A 250 27.68 -3.23 -0.69
N GLN A 251 27.28 -3.80 -1.84
CA GLN A 251 28.19 -4.64 -2.63
C GLN A 251 29.17 -3.83 -3.50
N GLU A 252 28.92 -2.54 -3.76
CA GLU A 252 29.86 -1.65 -4.46
C GLU A 252 30.77 -0.84 -3.50
N GLY A 253 30.56 -0.93 -2.19
CA GLY A 253 31.28 -0.14 -1.18
C GLY A 253 32.54 -0.80 -0.56
N GLY A 254 32.94 -1.98 -1.04
CA GLY A 254 34.20 -2.60 -0.66
C GLY A 254 35.34 -2.10 -1.55
N ILE A 255 36.31 -1.38 -0.96
CA ILE A 255 37.63 -0.98 -1.49
C ILE A 255 37.73 0.49 -1.96
N ASN A 256 38.07 1.40 -1.03
CA ASN A 256 39.40 2.03 -0.91
C ASN A 256 39.37 3.23 0.06
N GLU A 257 39.80 3.01 1.30
CA GLU A 257 40.42 4.09 2.08
C GLU A 257 41.82 4.33 1.49
N SER A 258 42.04 5.47 0.83
CA SER A 258 43.31 6.18 0.81
C SER A 258 43.25 7.41 -0.11
N SER A 259 43.11 8.59 0.50
CA SER A 259 43.98 9.77 0.38
C SER A 259 43.25 11.03 0.81
#